data_AF-A0A653Y544-F1
#
_entry.id   AF-A0A653Y544-F1
#
_cell.length_a   1.000
_cell.length_b   1.000
_cell.length_c   1.000
_cell.angle_alpha   90.00
_cell.angle_beta   90.00
_cell.angle_gamma   90.00
#
_symmetry.space_group_name_H-M   'P 1'
#
loop_
_entity.id
_entity.type
_entity.pdbx_description
1 polymer ?
#
loop_
_entity_poly.entity_id
_entity_poly.type
_entity_poly.pdbx_seq_one_letter_code
_entity_poly.pdbx_strand_id
1 'polypeptide(L)'
;MYLRWMGYPYRGNTVIGMVNTRTPTLLQRRDMVRGFDMVRLGVAPSLRSRHTVGCGIDMSINWSGDLLIRDAYGELIDIDRLPRTGMNRELHRVGASYGVIKYNRNGRDDAHWSDTGA
;
A
#
# COMPACT_ATOMS: atom_id res chain seq x y z
N MET A 1 11.86 -12.64 -3.23
CA MET A 1 12.34 -12.35 -4.59
C MET A 1 13.57 -11.46 -4.46
N TYR A 2 14.77 -12.00 -4.62
CA TYR A 2 15.90 -11.16 -5.01
C TYR A 2 16.12 -11.38 -6.49
N LEU A 3 15.84 -10.33 -7.25
CA LEU A 3 16.44 -10.16 -8.56
C LEU A 3 17.95 -10.03 -8.33
N ARG A 4 18.69 -11.07 -8.70
CA ARG A 4 20.14 -10.96 -8.82
C ARG A 4 20.41 -10.35 -10.20
N TRP A 5 20.85 -9.10 -10.25
CA TRP A 5 21.50 -8.58 -11.45
C TRP A 5 22.93 -9.11 -11.46
N MET A 6 23.15 -10.26 -12.12
CA MET A 6 24.46 -10.62 -12.65
C MET A 6 24.39 -10.33 -14.14
N GLY A 7 24.97 -9.22 -14.59
CA GLY A 7 25.23 -9.04 -16.01
C GLY A 7 26.28 -10.04 -16.45
N TYR A 8 25.88 -11.10 -17.16
CA TYR A 8 26.73 -11.85 -18.09
C TYR A 8 25.89 -12.35 -19.26
N PRO A 9 26.44 -12.38 -20.49
CA PRO A 9 25.69 -12.36 -21.74
C PRO A 9 24.87 -13.62 -21.98
N TYR A 10 23.66 -13.39 -22.51
CA TYR A 10 22.68 -14.35 -23.01
C TYR A 10 23.28 -15.43 -23.90
N ARG A 11 22.87 -16.71 -23.71
CA ARG A 11 22.33 -17.59 -24.76
C ARG A 11 21.46 -18.72 -24.17
N GLY A 12 20.20 -18.78 -24.58
CA GLY A 12 19.43 -20.03 -24.72
C GLY A 12 18.56 -20.45 -23.54
N ASN A 13 17.29 -20.00 -23.57
CA ASN A 13 16.07 -20.57 -22.99
C ASN A 13 16.16 -21.35 -21.66
N THR A 14 15.52 -20.83 -20.61
CA THR A 14 15.16 -21.61 -19.42
C THR A 14 13.72 -21.30 -19.02
N VAL A 15 12.94 -22.37 -18.86
CA VAL A 15 11.55 -22.37 -18.38
C VAL A 15 11.45 -21.63 -17.04
N ILE A 16 10.58 -20.63 -16.96
CA ILE A 16 10.27 -19.89 -15.73
C ILE A 16 9.30 -20.75 -14.90
N GLY A 17 9.84 -21.57 -14.00
CA GLY A 17 9.09 -22.19 -12.91
C GLY A 17 9.43 -21.50 -11.58
N MET A 18 8.51 -20.72 -11.03
CA MET A 18 8.64 -20.15 -9.68
C MET A 18 8.32 -21.22 -8.63
N VAL A 19 9.35 -21.82 -8.03
CA VAL A 19 9.22 -22.55 -6.76
C VAL A 19 10.24 -22.00 -5.77
N ASN A 20 9.74 -21.36 -4.71
CA ASN A 20 10.54 -20.63 -3.70
C ASN A 20 10.48 -21.37 -2.36
N THR A 21 11.56 -22.05 -1.95
CA THR A 21 11.62 -22.82 -0.68
C THR A 21 12.89 -22.59 0.14
N ARG A 22 13.67 -21.52 -0.07
CA ARG A 22 14.91 -21.29 0.72
C ARG A 22 14.84 -20.04 1.59
N THR A 23 14.92 -20.25 2.90
CA THR A 23 15.09 -19.20 3.92
C THR A 23 16.42 -18.46 3.70
N PRO A 24 16.44 -17.11 3.69
CA PRO A 24 17.67 -16.35 3.50
C PRO A 24 18.63 -16.53 4.68
N THR A 25 19.93 -16.58 4.38
CA THR A 25 21.03 -16.62 5.37
C THR A 25 21.11 -15.32 6.17
N LEU A 26 21.76 -15.35 7.34
CA LEU A 26 21.95 -14.15 8.17
C LEU A 26 22.71 -13.03 7.45
N LEU A 27 23.69 -13.37 6.60
CA LEU A 27 24.44 -12.39 5.81
C LEU A 27 23.52 -11.67 4.81
N GLN A 28 22.72 -12.42 4.05
CA GLN A 28 21.78 -11.86 3.09
C GLN A 28 20.73 -10.95 3.75
N ARG A 29 20.27 -11.28 4.96
CA ARG A 29 19.36 -10.41 5.73
C ARG A 29 20.04 -9.11 6.15
N ARG A 30 21.32 -9.14 6.53
CA ARG A 30 22.09 -7.95 6.92
C ARG A 30 22.37 -7.04 5.73
N ASP A 31 22.74 -7.62 4.59
CA ASP A 31 22.96 -6.88 3.35
C ASP A 31 21.68 -6.16 2.92
N MET A 32 20.53 -6.79 3.15
CA MET A 32 19.23 -6.19 2.94
C MET A 32 18.90 -5.01 3.84
N VAL A 33 19.11 -5.16 5.15
CA VAL A 33 18.90 -4.07 6.11
C VAL A 33 19.79 -2.88 5.75
N ARG A 34 21.03 -3.11 5.28
CA ARG A 34 21.93 -2.03 4.83
C ARG A 34 21.50 -1.43 3.49
N GLY A 35 21.16 -2.25 2.50
CA GLY A 35 20.82 -1.77 1.15
C GLY A 35 19.55 -0.93 1.11
N PHE A 36 18.59 -1.18 2.01
CA PHE A 36 17.37 -0.37 2.17
C PHE A 36 17.50 0.72 3.24
N ASP A 37 18.72 0.98 3.72
CA ASP A 37 19.03 1.96 4.75
C ASP A 37 18.17 1.83 6.04
N MET A 38 17.82 0.58 6.38
CA MET A 38 17.03 0.25 7.57
C MET A 38 17.87 0.22 8.85
N VAL A 39 19.14 0.64 8.78
CA VAL A 39 20.09 0.63 9.90
C VAL A 39 19.92 1.80 10.86
N ARG A 40 19.26 2.89 10.44
CA ARG A 40 19.12 4.14 11.22
C ARG A 40 17.74 4.77 11.10
N LEU A 41 16.70 3.96 11.17
CA LEU A 41 15.33 4.46 11.14
C LEU A 41 15.03 5.27 12.42
N GLY A 42 14.46 6.47 12.28
CA GLY A 42 14.04 7.31 13.41
C GLY A 42 12.85 6.73 14.19
N VAL A 43 12.16 5.74 13.60
CA VAL A 43 11.10 4.95 14.21
C VAL A 43 11.31 3.49 13.80
N ALA A 44 11.24 2.56 14.76
CA ALA A 44 11.38 1.14 14.46
C ALA A 44 10.26 0.68 13.51
N PRO A 45 10.53 -0.22 12.54
CA PRO A 45 9.50 -0.79 11.69
C PRO A 45 8.40 -1.45 12.54
N SER A 46 7.13 -1.19 12.18
CA SER A 46 6.02 -1.83 12.89
C SER A 46 5.93 -3.32 12.51
N LEU A 47 6.04 -4.20 13.50
CA LEU A 47 5.82 -5.64 13.34
C LEU A 47 4.32 -6.01 13.38
N ARG A 48 3.45 -5.05 13.74
CA ARG A 48 1.99 -5.21 13.80
C ARG A 48 1.36 -4.04 13.07
N SER A 49 1.06 -4.23 11.79
CA SER A 49 0.43 -3.23 10.91
C SER A 49 -0.79 -3.83 10.21
N ARG A 50 -1.80 -3.01 9.87
CA ARG A 50 -2.94 -3.46 9.05
C ARG A 50 -2.48 -4.05 7.71
N HIS A 51 -1.41 -3.49 7.12
CA HIS A 51 -0.77 -4.03 5.92
C HIS A 51 -0.22 -5.46 6.11
N THR A 52 0.37 -5.76 7.27
CA THR A 52 0.91 -7.11 7.54
C THR A 52 -0.16 -8.18 7.74
N VAL A 53 -1.39 -7.78 8.08
CA VAL A 53 -2.54 -8.69 8.25
C VAL A 53 -3.53 -8.62 7.09
N GLY A 54 -3.21 -7.89 6.02
CA GLY A 54 -4.06 -7.78 4.83
C GLY A 54 -5.32 -6.93 4.99
N CYS A 55 -5.37 -6.07 6.01
CA CYS A 55 -6.51 -5.17 6.29
C CYS A 55 -6.19 -3.69 6.03
N GLY A 56 -5.04 -3.40 5.44
CA GLY A 56 -4.62 -2.06 5.02
C GLY A 56 -4.31 -2.05 3.52
N ILE A 57 -4.59 -0.94 2.88
CA ILE A 57 -4.25 -0.68 1.48
C ILE A 57 -3.81 0.79 1.34
N ASP A 58 -2.74 1.00 0.59
CA ASP A 58 -2.29 2.35 0.25
C ASP A 58 -2.80 2.67 -1.15
N MET A 59 -3.65 3.69 -1.25
CA MET A 59 -4.28 4.14 -2.49
C MET A 59 -4.11 5.65 -2.67
N SER A 60 -3.49 6.04 -3.77
CA SER A 60 -3.51 7.42 -4.26
C SER A 60 -4.74 7.61 -5.15
N ILE A 61 -5.72 8.36 -4.67
CA ILE A 61 -6.98 8.60 -5.38
C ILE A 61 -7.01 10.04 -5.89
N ASN A 62 -7.35 10.21 -7.16
CA ASN A 62 -7.65 11.49 -7.80
C ASN A 62 -8.81 11.33 -8.80
N TRP A 63 -9.56 12.41 -9.03
CA TRP A 63 -10.57 12.46 -10.09
C TRP A 63 -10.76 13.90 -10.60
N SER A 64 -11.56 14.04 -11.66
CA SER A 64 -11.92 15.32 -12.27
C SER A 64 -13.44 15.46 -12.35
N GLY A 65 -13.96 16.69 -12.24
CA GLY A 65 -15.41 16.92 -12.23
C GLY A 65 -16.10 16.25 -11.04
N ASP A 66 -17.43 16.24 -11.03
CA ASP A 66 -18.25 15.60 -9.99
C ASP A 66 -18.10 14.07 -10.00
N LEU A 67 -18.10 13.46 -8.82
CA LEU A 67 -17.98 12.01 -8.67
C LEU A 67 -19.29 11.45 -8.13
N LEU A 68 -20.00 10.73 -8.98
CA LEU A 68 -21.17 9.95 -8.59
C LEU A 68 -20.73 8.52 -8.26
N ILE A 69 -20.91 8.09 -7.01
CA ILE A 69 -20.46 6.79 -6.51
C ILE A 69 -21.54 6.16 -5.62
N ARG A 70 -21.65 4.82 -5.62
CA ARG A 70 -22.54 4.11 -4.68
C ARG A 70 -21.86 3.91 -3.33
N ASP A 71 -22.64 3.99 -2.27
CA ASP A 71 -22.22 3.52 -0.95
C ASP A 71 -22.56 2.03 -0.74
N ALA A 72 -22.19 1.49 0.43
CA ALA A 72 -22.42 0.09 0.78
C ALA A 72 -23.91 -0.30 0.91
N TYR A 73 -24.80 0.69 1.07
CA TYR A 73 -26.26 0.49 1.14
C TYR A 73 -26.93 0.58 -0.24
N GLY A 74 -26.16 0.93 -1.27
CA GLY A 74 -26.62 1.05 -2.66
C GLY A 74 -27.11 2.45 -3.03
N GLU A 75 -27.04 3.43 -2.13
CA GLU A 75 -27.40 4.82 -2.38
C GLU A 75 -26.37 5.47 -3.31
N LEU A 76 -26.82 6.31 -4.24
CA LEU A 76 -25.93 7.13 -5.07
C LEU A 76 -25.57 8.41 -4.33
N ILE A 77 -24.28 8.58 -4.06
CA ILE A 77 -23.71 9.77 -3.44
C ILE A 77 -23.05 10.61 -4.53
N ASP A 78 -23.47 11.86 -4.63
CA ASP A 78 -22.82 12.87 -5.45
C ASP A 78 -21.75 13.61 -4.62
N ILE A 79 -20.50 13.53 -5.06
CA ILE A 79 -19.36 14.21 -4.45
C ILE A 79 -19.00 15.39 -5.34
N ASP A 80 -19.50 16.57 -4.98
CA ASP A 80 -19.30 17.84 -5.69
C ASP A 80 -18.25 18.74 -5.01
N ARG A 81 -17.86 18.41 -3.77
CA ARG A 81 -16.91 19.20 -2.98
C ARG A 81 -15.46 18.86 -3.29
N LEU A 82 -14.58 19.84 -3.06
CA LEU A 82 -13.12 19.67 -3.09
C LEU A 82 -12.58 19.12 -1.75
N PRO A 83 -11.37 18.53 -1.71
CA PRO A 83 -10.47 18.25 -2.85
C PRO A 83 -10.94 17.06 -3.69
N ARG A 84 -10.48 16.98 -4.95
CA ARG A 84 -10.71 15.83 -5.84
C ARG A 84 -9.67 14.74 -5.63
N THR A 85 -9.46 14.37 -4.37
CA THR A 85 -8.45 13.41 -3.94
C THR A 85 -8.96 12.49 -2.85
N GLY A 86 -8.18 11.46 -2.52
CA GLY A 86 -8.42 10.60 -1.35
C GLY A 86 -8.59 11.33 -0.01
N MET A 87 -8.35 12.65 0.05
CA MET A 87 -8.57 13.48 1.24
C MET A 87 -9.97 14.13 1.32
N ASN A 88 -10.85 13.84 0.37
CA ASN A 88 -12.22 14.33 0.38
C ASN A 88 -13.05 13.69 1.50
N ARG A 89 -13.71 14.51 2.32
CA ARG A 89 -14.50 14.05 3.48
C ARG A 89 -15.76 13.28 3.09
N GLU A 90 -16.34 13.53 1.92
CA GLU A 90 -17.50 12.78 1.43
C GLU A 90 -17.06 11.40 0.95
N LEU A 91 -15.93 11.32 0.23
CA LEU A 91 -15.32 10.04 -0.12
C LEU A 91 -14.95 9.23 1.12
N HIS A 92 -14.48 9.87 2.21
CA HIS A 92 -14.23 9.17 3.48
C HIS A 92 -15.48 8.52 4.06
N ARG A 93 -16.64 9.18 3.97
CA ARG A 93 -17.92 8.64 4.43
C ARG A 93 -18.36 7.46 3.57
N VAL A 94 -18.22 7.58 2.24
CA VAL A 94 -18.49 6.47 1.31
C VAL A 94 -17.60 5.27 1.64
N GLY A 95 -16.28 5.48 1.77
CA GLY A 95 -15.35 4.41 2.16
C GLY A 95 -15.73 3.77 3.50
N ALA A 96 -16.07 4.57 4.51
CA ALA A 96 -16.46 4.09 5.82
C ALA A 96 -17.73 3.22 5.78
N SER A 97 -18.67 3.48 4.85
CA SER A 97 -19.84 2.60 4.65
C SER A 97 -19.45 1.18 4.24
N TYR A 98 -18.34 1.02 3.50
CA TYR A 98 -17.77 -0.28 3.12
C TYR A 98 -16.84 -0.87 4.19
N GLY A 99 -16.70 -0.22 5.35
CA GLY A 99 -15.71 -0.60 6.36
C GLY A 99 -14.27 -0.25 5.97
N VAL A 100 -14.06 0.69 5.05
CA VAL A 100 -12.73 1.15 4.61
C VAL A 100 -12.52 2.60 5.06
N ILE A 101 -11.77 2.78 6.13
CA ILE A 101 -11.58 4.05 6.83
C ILE A 101 -10.27 4.72 6.38
N LYS A 102 -10.37 6.00 6.00
CA LYS A 102 -9.20 6.82 5.67
C LYS A 102 -8.38 7.14 6.92
N TYR A 103 -7.05 6.94 6.85
CA TYR A 103 -6.13 7.59 7.78
C TYR A 103 -6.08 9.09 7.52
N ASN A 104 -6.44 9.91 8.51
CA ASN A 104 -6.63 11.35 8.34
C ASN A 104 -5.84 12.23 9.34
N ARG A 105 -4.75 11.71 9.95
CA ARG A 105 -3.97 12.49 10.92
C ARG A 105 -3.02 13.48 10.23
N ASN A 106 -3.50 14.71 10.04
CA ASN A 106 -2.73 15.89 9.60
C ASN A 106 -1.92 15.72 8.30
N GLY A 107 -2.44 15.01 7.30
CA GLY A 107 -1.77 14.88 5.99
C GLY A 107 -0.56 13.95 5.97
N ARG A 108 -0.23 13.30 7.10
CA ARG A 108 0.75 12.21 7.10
C ARG A 108 0.01 10.97 6.58
N ASP A 109 0.65 10.22 5.70
CA ASP A 109 0.11 8.96 5.19
C ASP A 109 -1.25 9.09 4.44
N ASP A 110 -1.33 10.08 3.55
CA ASP A 110 -2.52 10.35 2.72
C ASP A 110 -2.90 9.19 1.80
N ALA A 111 -2.00 8.25 1.52
CA ALA A 111 -2.34 7.05 0.77
C ALA A 111 -3.07 6.02 1.63
N HIS A 112 -2.98 6.03 2.96
CA HIS A 112 -3.43 4.91 3.79
C HIS A 112 -4.94 4.84 3.98
N TRP A 113 -5.49 3.64 3.74
CA TRP A 113 -6.85 3.23 4.07
C TRP A 113 -6.81 1.87 4.75
N SER A 114 -7.63 1.68 5.77
CA SER A 114 -7.75 0.41 6.48
C SER A 114 -9.11 0.33 7.14
N ASP A 115 -9.49 -0.83 7.66
CA ASP A 115 -10.72 -0.95 8.45
C ASP A 115 -10.68 -0.27 9.82
N THR A 116 -9.52 0.23 10.25
CA THR A 116 -9.36 0.98 11.52
C THR A 116 -8.95 2.44 11.33
N GLY A 117 -8.55 2.85 10.12
CA GLY A 117 -8.04 4.20 9.84
C GLY A 117 -6.74 4.52 10.57
N ALA A 118 -5.98 3.49 10.96
CA ALA A 118 -4.74 3.52 11.72
C ALA A 118 -3.89 2.28 11.44
#